data_AF-A0A3D5RA25-F1
#
_entry.id   AF-A0A3D5RA25-F1
#
_cell.length_a   1.000
_cell.length_b   1.000
_cell.length_c   1.000
_cell.angle_alpha   90.00
_cell.angle_beta   90.00
_cell.angle_gamma   90.00
#
_symmetry.space_group_name_H-M   'P 1'
#
loop_
_entity.id
_entity.type
_entity.pdbx_description
1 polymer ?
#
loop_
_entity_poly.entity_id
_entity_poly.type
_entity_poly.pdbx_seq_one_letter_code
_entity_poly.pdbx_strand_id
1 'polypeptide(L)'
;MLDSKDTKKIIGEVLVDIAESINSGRCCEKIKIGLTTIGSEHGIDNLVQGAEIASRNNENIDVVLIGPEVKTDLEVIKADSEDLMNKKMEDLLESGYLSSCITMHYSFPIGVSTVGKVLTPGLGKEMFIATTTGTTSTSRVEAMVKNTINGIIAAKA
;
A
#
# COMPACT_ATOMS: atom_id res chain seq x y z
N MET A 1 -15.70 -2.55 30.69
CA MET A 1 -15.59 -1.13 31.12
C MET A 1 -14.21 -0.70 30.64
N LEU A 2 -14.15 0.15 29.61
CA LEU A 2 -12.87 0.59 29.03
C LEU A 2 -12.03 1.25 30.13
N ASP A 3 -10.73 0.93 30.18
CA ASP A 3 -9.84 1.41 31.22
C ASP A 3 -9.62 2.93 31.09
N SER A 4 -9.47 3.63 32.22
CA SER A 4 -9.35 5.10 32.29
C SER A 4 -8.18 5.63 31.46
N LYS A 5 -7.17 4.78 31.25
CA LYS A 5 -5.96 5.07 30.48
C LYS A 5 -6.19 5.04 28.97
N ASP A 6 -6.97 4.09 28.47
CA ASP A 6 -7.30 3.95 27.04
C ASP A 6 -8.20 5.09 26.59
N THR A 7 -9.14 5.49 27.45
CA THR A 7 -10.05 6.62 27.18
C THR A 7 -9.28 7.93 27.00
N LYS A 8 -8.26 8.18 27.83
CA LYS A 8 -7.41 9.36 27.73
C LYS A 8 -6.53 9.35 26.47
N LYS A 9 -6.07 8.18 26.05
CA LYS A 9 -5.28 8.03 24.83
C LYS A 9 -6.11 8.36 23.59
N ILE A 10 -7.31 7.80 23.49
CA ILE A 10 -8.25 8.05 22.39
C ILE A 10 -8.63 9.54 22.33
N ILE A 11 -8.92 10.17 23.49
CA ILE A 11 -9.21 11.61 23.52
C ILE A 11 -8.00 12.44 23.06
N GLY A 12 -6.79 12.02 23.40
CA GLY A 12 -5.55 12.67 22.97
C GLY A 12 -5.37 12.60 21.45
N GLU A 13 -5.53 11.42 20.87
CA GLU A 13 -5.48 11.20 19.41
C GLU A 13 -6.50 12.09 18.68
N VAL A 14 -7.77 12.05 19.12
CA VAL A 14 -8.84 12.89 18.52
C VAL A 14 -8.53 14.39 18.61
N LEU A 15 -7.93 14.87 19.70
CA LEU A 15 -7.57 16.29 19.83
C LEU A 15 -6.41 16.69 18.91
N VAL A 16 -5.45 15.78 18.69
CA VAL A 16 -4.36 15.98 17.70
C VAL A 16 -4.94 16.03 16.30
N ASP A 17 -5.83 15.09 15.96
CA ASP A 17 -6.50 15.05 14.65
C ASP A 17 -7.26 16.35 14.36
N ILE A 18 -7.99 16.88 15.35
CA ILE A 18 -8.71 18.16 15.22
C ILE A 18 -7.72 19.33 15.03
N ALA A 19 -6.61 19.35 15.76
CA ALA A 19 -5.60 20.40 15.64
C ALA A 19 -4.94 20.39 14.25
N GLU A 20 -4.56 19.21 13.76
CA GLU A 20 -4.04 19.02 12.41
C GLU A 20 -5.07 19.39 11.35
N SER A 21 -6.34 19.04 11.60
CA SER A 21 -7.45 19.36 10.71
C SER A 21 -7.67 20.87 10.57
N ILE A 22 -7.62 21.61 11.68
CA ILE A 22 -7.75 23.07 11.69
C ILE A 22 -6.55 23.74 11.00
N ASN A 23 -5.33 23.23 11.23
CA ASN A 23 -4.12 23.83 10.67
C ASN A 23 -3.98 23.57 9.16
N SER A 24 -4.41 22.39 8.71
CA SER A 24 -4.37 21.99 7.29
C SER A 24 -5.63 22.37 6.51
N GLY A 25 -6.73 22.70 7.18
CA GLY A 25 -8.05 22.93 6.58
C GLY A 25 -8.76 21.65 6.12
N ARG A 26 -8.31 20.47 6.55
CA ARG A 26 -8.76 19.15 6.06
C ARG A 26 -9.39 18.37 7.21
N CYS A 27 -10.40 17.54 6.94
CA CYS A 27 -11.22 16.90 7.97
C CYS A 27 -10.92 15.39 8.17
N CYS A 28 -9.93 14.83 7.45
CA CYS A 28 -9.71 13.38 7.41
C CYS A 28 -8.23 13.03 7.43
N GLU A 29 -7.90 11.97 8.19
CA GLU A 29 -6.59 11.34 8.21
C GLU A 29 -6.23 10.85 6.79
N LYS A 30 -5.02 11.14 6.33
CA LYS A 30 -4.60 10.73 4.99
C LYS A 30 -4.31 9.24 4.95
N ILE A 31 -4.65 8.61 3.83
CA ILE A 31 -4.37 7.19 3.61
C ILE A 31 -2.87 7.03 3.38
N LYS A 32 -2.19 6.36 4.31
CA LYS A 32 -0.77 6.07 4.20
C LYS A 32 -0.52 4.88 3.27
N ILE A 33 0.25 5.11 2.22
CA ILE A 33 0.60 4.11 1.21
C ILE A 33 2.11 3.92 1.21
N GLY A 34 2.55 2.70 1.47
CA GLY A 34 3.96 2.33 1.40
C GLY A 34 4.45 2.21 -0.04
N LEU A 35 5.71 2.57 -0.27
CA LEU A 35 6.43 2.25 -1.50
C LEU A 35 7.81 1.70 -1.14
N THR A 36 8.04 0.43 -1.47
CA THR A 36 9.39 -0.13 -1.36
C THR A 36 10.26 0.37 -2.51
N THR A 37 11.53 0.66 -2.24
CA THR A 37 12.40 1.37 -3.19
C THR A 37 13.52 0.52 -3.79
N ILE A 38 13.87 -0.60 -3.17
CA ILE A 38 14.85 -1.55 -3.70
C ILE A 38 14.16 -2.50 -4.69
N GLY A 39 14.84 -2.87 -5.77
CA GLY A 39 14.36 -3.85 -6.74
C GLY A 39 13.83 -3.25 -8.05
N SER A 40 13.68 -1.92 -8.15
CA SER A 40 13.24 -1.27 -9.39
C SER A 40 14.24 -1.41 -10.52
N GLU A 41 13.80 -1.90 -11.69
CA GLU A 41 14.62 -1.90 -12.91
C GLU A 41 14.88 -0.48 -13.45
N HIS A 42 14.09 0.50 -13.00
CA HIS A 42 14.27 1.91 -13.32
C HIS A 42 15.09 2.65 -12.24
N GLY A 43 15.51 1.96 -11.18
CA GLY A 43 16.25 2.55 -10.07
C GLY A 43 15.39 3.29 -9.04
N ILE A 44 16.02 3.63 -7.91
CA ILE A 44 15.39 4.27 -6.75
C ILE A 44 14.90 5.68 -7.10
N ASP A 45 15.70 6.48 -7.81
CA ASP A 45 15.38 7.87 -8.11
C ASP A 45 14.05 8.02 -8.88
N ASN A 46 13.76 7.10 -9.80
CA ASN A 46 12.50 7.08 -10.53
C ASN A 46 11.30 6.77 -9.63
N LEU A 47 11.46 5.88 -8.65
CA LEU A 47 10.42 5.59 -7.68
C LEU A 47 10.15 6.78 -6.76
N VAL A 48 11.20 7.44 -6.28
CA VAL A 48 11.09 8.64 -5.43
C VAL A 48 10.36 9.75 -6.19
N GLN A 49 10.73 10.01 -7.44
CA GLN A 49 10.04 11.00 -8.28
C GLN A 49 8.56 10.64 -8.48
N GLY A 50 8.24 9.36 -8.71
CA GLY A 50 6.86 8.88 -8.83
C GLY A 50 6.06 9.11 -7.55
N ALA A 51 6.67 8.83 -6.39
CA ALA A 51 6.07 9.05 -5.08
C ALA A 51 5.80 10.54 -4.80
N GLU A 52 6.73 11.42 -5.14
CA GLU A 52 6.58 12.87 -4.99
C GLU A 52 5.48 13.43 -5.91
N ILE A 53 5.37 12.92 -7.13
CA ILE A 53 4.27 13.28 -8.04
C ILE A 53 2.93 12.81 -7.46
N ALA A 54 2.86 11.56 -6.97
CA ALA A 54 1.64 11.00 -6.39
C ALA A 54 1.17 11.79 -5.15
N SER A 55 2.10 12.11 -4.25
CA SER A 55 1.81 12.88 -3.03
C SER A 55 1.37 14.32 -3.34
N ARG A 56 1.96 14.97 -4.36
CA ARG A 56 1.53 16.31 -4.79
C ARG A 56 0.17 16.32 -5.49
N ASN A 57 -0.14 15.29 -6.27
CA ASN A 57 -1.38 15.23 -7.05
C ASN A 57 -2.59 14.76 -6.24
N ASN A 58 -2.38 14.13 -5.09
CA ASN A 58 -3.46 13.61 -4.27
C ASN A 58 -3.30 13.99 -2.80
N GLU A 59 -4.08 14.98 -2.38
CA GLU A 59 -4.04 15.51 -1.01
C GLU A 59 -4.51 14.52 0.06
N ASN A 60 -5.19 13.44 -0.33
CA ASN A 60 -5.74 12.42 0.57
C ASN A 60 -4.78 11.25 0.82
N ILE A 61 -3.60 11.24 0.19
CA ILE A 61 -2.61 10.17 0.27
C ILE A 61 -1.30 10.71 0.84
N ASP A 62 -0.73 9.97 1.78
CA ASP A 62 0.66 10.15 2.21
C ASP A 62 1.49 8.95 1.75
N VAL A 63 2.56 9.21 1.00
CA VAL A 63 3.45 8.15 0.52
C VAL A 63 4.60 7.99 1.50
N VAL A 64 4.80 6.78 2.01
CA VAL A 64 5.88 6.41 2.92
C VAL A 64 6.87 5.51 2.19
N LEU A 65 8.10 5.97 2.03
CA LEU A 65 9.15 5.20 1.37
C LEU A 65 9.75 4.18 2.34
N ILE A 66 10.02 2.97 1.85
CA ILE A 66 10.73 1.94 2.60
C ILE A 66 11.96 1.52 1.81
N GLY A 67 13.15 1.71 2.35
CA GLY A 67 14.42 1.40 1.69
C GLY A 67 15.56 2.33 2.10
N PRO A 68 16.63 2.46 1.30
CA PRO A 68 17.80 3.24 1.68
C PRO A 68 17.44 4.72 1.83
N GLU A 69 18.29 5.43 2.57
CA GLU A 69 18.11 6.86 2.80
C GLU A 69 18.26 7.64 1.49
N VAL A 70 17.27 8.47 1.19
CA VAL A 70 17.17 9.29 -0.02
C VAL A 70 16.78 10.71 0.34
N LYS A 71 17.21 11.67 -0.47
CA LYS A 71 16.88 13.09 -0.25
C LYS A 71 15.51 13.40 -0.83
N THR A 72 14.50 13.47 0.03
CA THR A 72 13.11 13.82 -0.32
C THR A 72 12.42 14.41 0.91
N ASP A 73 11.28 15.09 0.69
CA ASP A 73 10.42 15.60 1.76
C ASP A 73 9.42 14.53 2.26
N LEU A 74 9.36 13.38 1.59
CA LEU A 74 8.53 12.24 1.99
C LEU A 74 9.12 11.53 3.21
N GLU A 75 8.25 10.86 3.98
CA GLU A 75 8.69 10.00 5.08
C GLU A 75 9.49 8.80 4.53
N VAL A 76 10.65 8.52 5.13
CA VAL A 76 11.51 7.39 4.75
C VAL A 76 11.75 6.48 5.94
N ILE A 77 11.32 5.22 5.82
CA ILE A 77 11.61 4.15 6.75
C ILE A 77 12.82 3.39 6.22
N LYS A 78 13.97 3.63 6.85
CA LYS A 78 15.25 3.08 6.42
C LYS A 78 15.27 1.55 6.37
N ALA A 79 15.61 0.96 5.23
CA ALA A 79 15.90 -0.46 5.08
C ALA A 79 17.03 -0.65 4.07
N ASP A 80 18.11 -1.30 4.49
CA ASP A 80 19.34 -1.41 3.68
C ASP A 80 19.43 -2.73 2.87
N SER A 81 18.38 -3.56 2.90
CA SER A 81 18.29 -4.81 2.12
C SER A 81 16.84 -5.14 1.75
N GLU A 82 16.65 -5.95 0.70
CA GLU A 82 15.31 -6.41 0.27
C GLU A 82 14.57 -7.16 1.38
N ASP A 83 15.26 -8.06 2.09
CA ASP A 83 14.65 -8.83 3.19
C ASP A 83 14.16 -7.91 4.33
N LEU A 84 14.97 -6.92 4.70
CA LEU A 84 14.61 -5.99 5.76
C LEU A 84 13.46 -5.07 5.32
N MET A 85 13.48 -4.65 4.05
CA MET A 85 12.45 -3.83 3.44
C MET A 85 11.10 -4.57 3.42
N ASN A 86 11.09 -5.84 3.01
CA ASN A 86 9.91 -6.70 3.02
C ASN A 86 9.37 -6.91 4.43
N LYS A 87 10.25 -7.21 5.41
CA LYS A 87 9.85 -7.39 6.80
C LYS A 87 9.22 -6.12 7.38
N LYS A 88 9.84 -4.95 7.16
CA LYS A 88 9.29 -3.68 7.62
C LYS A 88 7.96 -3.36 6.97
N MET A 89 7.83 -3.61 5.67
CA MET A 89 6.56 -3.47 4.97
C MET A 89 5.46 -4.32 5.64
N GLU A 90 5.74 -5.60 5.94
CA GLU A 90 4.80 -6.50 6.61
C GLU A 90 4.41 -5.98 8.01
N ASP A 91 5.39 -5.60 8.84
CA ASP A 91 5.15 -5.07 10.19
C ASP A 91 4.28 -3.78 10.15
N LEU A 92 4.51 -2.91 9.17
CA LEU A 92 3.77 -1.65 9.01
C LEU A 92 2.34 -1.86 8.48
N LEU A 93 2.14 -2.87 7.63
CA LEU A 93 0.80 -3.27 7.19
C LEU A 93 0.03 -3.95 8.33
N GLU A 94 0.67 -4.83 9.10
CA GLU A 94 0.03 -5.56 10.20
C GLU A 94 -0.36 -4.62 11.35
N SER A 95 0.47 -3.61 11.65
CA SER A 95 0.16 -2.59 12.64
C SER A 95 -0.94 -1.60 12.22
N GLY A 96 -1.35 -1.62 10.95
CA GLY A 96 -2.31 -0.65 10.40
C GLY A 96 -1.71 0.72 10.13
N TYR A 97 -0.39 0.90 10.29
CA TYR A 97 0.30 2.14 9.96
C TYR A 97 0.21 2.46 8.46
N LEU A 98 0.33 1.44 7.62
CA LEU A 98 0.10 1.52 6.18
C LEU A 98 -1.24 0.86 5.85
N SER A 99 -2.05 1.53 5.05
CA SER A 99 -3.29 0.96 4.51
C SER A 99 -3.02 0.04 3.31
N SER A 100 -1.94 0.28 2.58
CA SER A 100 -1.49 -0.54 1.46
C SER A 100 -0.01 -0.30 1.17
N CYS A 101 0.60 -1.16 0.37
CA CYS A 101 1.98 -1.00 -0.06
C CYS A 101 2.16 -1.39 -1.53
N ILE A 102 2.99 -0.65 -2.23
CA ILE A 102 3.50 -0.97 -3.56
C ILE A 102 4.89 -1.56 -3.38
N THR A 103 5.10 -2.77 -3.91
CA THR A 103 6.38 -3.45 -3.78
C THR A 103 6.79 -4.21 -5.03
N MET A 104 8.10 -4.40 -5.16
CA MET A 104 8.76 -5.10 -6.25
C MET A 104 9.38 -6.41 -5.73
N HIS A 105 9.48 -7.41 -6.61
CA HIS A 105 10.11 -8.70 -6.29
C HIS A 105 9.67 -9.37 -4.98
N TYR A 106 8.44 -9.10 -4.53
CA TYR A 106 7.87 -9.71 -3.34
C TYR A 106 7.24 -11.06 -3.69
N SER A 107 7.69 -12.12 -3.01
CA SER A 107 7.14 -13.46 -3.19
C SER A 107 5.91 -13.65 -2.31
N PHE A 108 4.77 -13.90 -2.95
CA PHE A 108 3.52 -14.12 -2.24
C PHE A 108 3.44 -15.54 -1.63
N PRO A 109 2.91 -15.69 -0.40
CA PRO A 109 2.66 -17.01 0.17
C PRO A 109 1.57 -17.76 -0.60
N ILE A 110 1.54 -19.09 -0.44
CA ILE A 110 0.42 -19.90 -0.95
C ILE A 110 -0.88 -19.42 -0.29
N GLY A 111 -1.92 -19.28 -1.10
CA GLY A 111 -3.19 -18.67 -0.71
C GLY A 111 -3.39 -17.27 -1.32
N VAL A 112 -2.34 -16.67 -1.89
CA VAL A 112 -2.37 -15.30 -2.42
C VAL A 112 -2.17 -15.30 -3.94
N SER A 113 -2.94 -14.44 -4.61
CA SER A 113 -2.84 -14.16 -6.04
C SER A 113 -3.18 -12.70 -6.33
N THR A 114 -2.56 -12.12 -7.34
CA THR A 114 -2.79 -10.74 -7.75
C THR A 114 -3.85 -10.62 -8.84
N VAL A 115 -4.75 -9.64 -8.72
CA VAL A 115 -5.69 -9.24 -9.78
C VAL A 115 -5.06 -8.10 -10.58
N GLY A 116 -5.01 -8.23 -11.91
CA GLY A 116 -4.44 -7.20 -12.77
C GLY A 116 -5.51 -6.32 -13.40
N LYS A 117 -5.39 -5.00 -13.30
CA LYS A 117 -6.16 -4.05 -14.13
C LYS A 117 -5.27 -3.58 -15.28
N VAL A 118 -5.75 -3.71 -16.52
CA VAL A 118 -5.00 -3.35 -17.72
C VAL A 118 -5.84 -2.50 -18.67
N LEU A 119 -5.18 -1.71 -19.51
CA LEU A 119 -5.78 -1.11 -20.70
C LEU A 119 -5.53 -2.03 -21.89
N THR A 120 -6.60 -2.48 -22.54
CA THR A 120 -6.50 -3.38 -23.69
C THR A 120 -5.76 -2.72 -24.86
N PRO A 121 -4.70 -3.32 -25.43
CA PRO A 121 -3.88 -2.65 -26.45
C PRO A 121 -4.65 -2.22 -27.71
N GLY A 122 -5.63 -3.01 -28.13
CA GLY A 122 -6.38 -2.74 -29.36
C GLY A 122 -7.53 -1.74 -29.21
N LEU A 123 -8.15 -1.67 -28.02
CA LEU A 123 -9.38 -0.90 -27.81
C LEU A 123 -9.21 0.23 -26.80
N GLY A 124 -8.10 0.29 -26.06
CA GLY A 124 -7.88 1.25 -24.98
C GLY A 124 -8.90 1.12 -23.85
N LYS A 125 -9.60 -0.01 -23.76
CA LYS A 125 -10.64 -0.25 -22.73
C LYS A 125 -10.04 -0.92 -21.52
N GLU A 126 -10.51 -0.52 -20.34
CA GLU A 126 -10.16 -1.16 -19.08
C GLU A 126 -10.65 -2.62 -19.07
N MET A 127 -9.81 -3.50 -18.55
CA MET A 127 -10.10 -4.93 -18.38
C MET A 127 -9.44 -5.41 -17.09
N PHE A 128 -10.17 -6.24 -16.32
CA PHE A 128 -9.61 -6.95 -15.18
C PHE A 128 -9.25 -8.38 -15.58
N ILE A 129 -8.04 -8.79 -15.23
CA ILE A 129 -7.56 -10.16 -15.33
C ILE A 129 -7.65 -10.74 -13.92
N ALA A 130 -8.58 -11.68 -13.75
CA ALA A 130 -8.97 -12.22 -12.45
C ALA A 130 -7.79 -12.75 -11.63
N THR A 131 -6.75 -13.29 -12.29
CA THR A 131 -5.45 -13.55 -11.66
C THR A 131 -4.31 -13.42 -12.64
N THR A 132 -3.18 -12.88 -12.19
CA THR A 132 -1.94 -12.78 -12.96
C THR A 132 -0.81 -13.63 -12.34
N THR A 133 -0.34 -13.27 -11.15
CA THR A 133 0.77 -13.95 -10.46
C THR A 133 0.32 -14.49 -9.09
N GLY A 134 0.93 -15.59 -8.65
CA GLY A 134 0.68 -16.20 -7.33
C GLY A 134 -0.02 -17.55 -7.38
N THR A 135 -0.26 -18.14 -6.21
CA THR A 135 -0.83 -19.49 -6.05
C THR A 135 -1.95 -19.45 -5.02
N THR A 136 -3.20 -19.28 -5.46
CA THR A 136 -4.39 -19.15 -4.58
C THR A 136 -4.77 -20.44 -3.85
N SER A 137 -4.54 -21.60 -4.45
CA SER A 137 -4.74 -22.92 -3.84
C SER A 137 -3.84 -23.94 -4.54
N THR A 138 -3.50 -25.01 -3.81
CA THR A 138 -2.86 -26.21 -4.36
C THR A 138 -3.82 -27.02 -5.24
N SER A 139 -5.13 -26.87 -5.08
CA SER A 139 -6.16 -27.47 -5.92
C SER A 139 -6.55 -26.54 -7.07
N ARG A 140 -6.39 -27.01 -8.31
CA ARG A 140 -6.68 -26.23 -9.51
C ARG A 140 -8.12 -25.73 -9.56
N VAL A 141 -9.10 -26.60 -9.27
CA VAL A 141 -10.52 -26.24 -9.38
C VAL A 141 -10.87 -25.18 -8.35
N GLU A 142 -10.40 -25.35 -7.11
CA GLU A 142 -10.59 -24.37 -6.05
C GLU A 142 -9.93 -23.03 -6.38
N ALA A 143 -8.70 -23.06 -6.91
CA ALA A 143 -8.00 -21.87 -7.35
C ALA A 143 -8.80 -21.10 -8.40
N MET A 144 -9.30 -21.77 -9.46
CA MET A 144 -10.08 -21.12 -10.51
C MET A 144 -11.34 -20.42 -9.99
N VAL A 145 -12.04 -21.03 -9.03
CA VAL A 145 -13.23 -20.43 -8.42
C VAL A 145 -12.85 -19.20 -7.58
N LYS A 146 -11.87 -19.33 -6.68
CA LYS A 146 -11.40 -18.21 -5.83
C LYS A 146 -10.88 -17.05 -6.68
N ASN A 147 -10.13 -17.35 -7.73
CA ASN A 147 -9.60 -16.37 -8.67
C ASN A 147 -10.71 -15.56 -9.32
N THR A 148 -11.76 -16.24 -9.78
CA THR A 148 -12.93 -15.58 -10.37
C THR A 148 -13.60 -14.64 -9.38
N ILE A 149 -13.79 -15.08 -8.13
CA ILE A 149 -14.38 -14.26 -7.06
C ILE A 149 -13.50 -13.04 -6.77
N ASN A 150 -12.19 -13.22 -6.62
CA ASN A 150 -11.24 -12.14 -6.38
C ASN A 150 -11.29 -11.09 -7.50
N GLY A 151 -11.35 -11.53 -8.76
CA GLY A 151 -11.52 -10.64 -9.91
C GLY A 151 -12.83 -9.86 -9.88
N ILE A 152 -13.94 -10.49 -9.49
CA ILE A 152 -15.25 -9.82 -9.35
C ILE A 152 -15.22 -8.80 -8.21
N ILE A 153 -14.59 -9.13 -7.08
CA ILE A 153 -14.45 -8.22 -5.93
C ILE A 153 -13.67 -6.97 -6.36
N ALA A 154 -12.51 -7.14 -6.98
CA ALA A 154 -11.68 -6.05 -7.45
C ALA A 154 -12.36 -5.17 -8.51
N ALA A 155 -13.20 -5.76 -9.36
CA ALA A 155 -13.95 -5.01 -10.37
C ALA A 155 -15.15 -4.22 -9.80
N LYS A 156 -15.60 -4.54 -8.59
CA LYS A 156 -16.76 -3.89 -7.92
C LYS A 156 -16.38 -2.87 -6.85
N ALA A 157 -15.18 -3.01 -6.28
CA ALA A 157 -14.62 -2.08 -5.28
C ALA A 157 -14.37 -0.70 -5.89
#